data_AF-A0A9D0M635-F1
#
_entry.id   AF-A0A9D0M635-F1
#
_cell.length_a   1.000
_cell.length_b   1.000
_cell.length_c   1.000
_cell.angle_alpha   90.00
_cell.angle_beta   90.00
_cell.angle_gamma   90.00
#
_symmetry.space_group_name_H-M   'P 1'
#
loop_
_entity.id
_entity.type
_entity.pdbx_description
1 polymer ?
#
loop_
_entity_poly.entity_id
_entity_poly.type
_entity_poly.pdbx_seq_one_letter_code
_entity_poly.pdbx_strand_id
1 'polypeptide(L)'
;MCDERGYMEKLIKEIKEAGKGNKVTVISLQGYLDSGTANILIQRFTRLLAEEKLFFVLDMTDVEFVAAAGWNTIIGILNNIKESGGGIKITALRRDPEKAFHLLEYDRILSYYRDPTEAILSYYDNSLSPTDITNINLDTVEDFTDVRHLSLREKVERILATYPQISLAEMRKLLRTPAYDYTRVSLFKLMLVKSKAAGISGR
;
A
#
# COMPACT_ATOMS: atom_id res chain seq x y z
N MET A 1 -25.17 -15.99 2.91
CA MET A 1 -23.81 -16.55 3.05
C MET A 1 -22.94 -15.85 2.02
N CYS A 2 -22.16 -14.87 2.45
CA CYS A 2 -21.21 -14.19 1.57
C CYS A 2 -20.01 -15.12 1.37
N ASP A 3 -19.67 -15.38 0.13
CA ASP A 3 -18.55 -16.24 -0.25
C ASP A 3 -17.22 -15.59 0.18
N GLU A 4 -16.62 -16.10 1.26
CA GLU A 4 -15.33 -15.64 1.78
C GLU A 4 -14.17 -15.93 0.79
N ARG A 5 -14.34 -16.87 -0.15
CA ARG A 5 -13.28 -17.21 -1.13
C ARG A 5 -13.00 -16.08 -2.11
N GLY A 6 -14.04 -15.42 -2.65
CA GLY A 6 -13.87 -14.30 -3.58
C GLY A 6 -13.28 -13.02 -2.96
N TYR A 7 -13.27 -12.89 -1.63
CA TYR A 7 -12.63 -11.75 -0.94
C TYR A 7 -11.16 -12.04 -0.62
N MET A 8 -10.82 -13.27 -0.24
CA MET A 8 -9.44 -13.71 0.03
C MET A 8 -8.54 -13.72 -1.23
N GLU A 9 -9.13 -13.92 -2.42
CA GLU A 9 -8.43 -13.88 -3.71
C GLU A 9 -7.91 -12.48 -4.11
N LYS A 10 -8.33 -11.41 -3.42
CA LYS A 10 -7.91 -10.04 -3.77
C LYS A 10 -6.55 -9.62 -3.24
N LEU A 11 -6.05 -10.24 -2.16
CA LEU A 11 -4.81 -9.81 -1.51
C LEU A 11 -3.67 -10.83 -1.65
N ILE A 12 -3.93 -12.13 -1.45
CA ILE A 12 -2.88 -13.16 -1.47
C ILE A 12 -2.86 -13.81 -2.84
N LYS A 13 -1.78 -13.59 -3.59
CA LYS A 13 -1.57 -14.16 -4.92
C LYS A 13 -1.08 -15.61 -4.84
N GLU A 14 -0.03 -15.85 -4.07
CA GLU A 14 0.53 -17.18 -3.86
C GLU A 14 1.23 -17.30 -2.50
N ILE A 15 1.39 -18.53 -2.02
CA ILE A 15 2.22 -18.87 -0.87
C ILE A 15 3.10 -20.05 -1.25
N LYS A 16 4.40 -19.93 -0.97
CA LYS A 16 5.38 -20.99 -1.23
C LYS A 16 6.38 -21.09 -0.09
N GLU A 17 6.98 -22.26 0.05
CA GLU A 17 8.09 -22.48 0.96
C GLU A 17 9.43 -22.29 0.22
N ALA A 18 10.41 -21.73 0.90
CA ALA A 18 11.72 -21.44 0.36
C ALA A 18 12.82 -21.53 1.42
N GLY A 19 14.07 -21.37 0.97
CA GLY A 19 15.24 -21.37 1.83
C GLY A 19 15.69 -22.77 2.27
N LYS A 20 16.67 -22.82 3.17
CA LYS A 20 17.26 -24.07 3.64
C LYS A 20 16.24 -24.88 4.43
N GLY A 21 15.86 -26.04 3.90
CA GLY A 21 14.88 -26.95 4.51
C GLY A 21 13.45 -26.39 4.52
N ASN A 22 13.09 -25.53 3.56
CA ASN A 22 11.73 -24.99 3.39
C ASN A 22 11.18 -24.27 4.62
N LYS A 23 12.07 -23.64 5.41
CA LYS A 23 11.70 -22.98 6.67
C LYS A 23 11.11 -21.58 6.48
N VAL A 24 11.31 -20.95 5.33
CA VAL A 24 10.79 -19.61 5.05
C VAL A 24 9.52 -19.71 4.22
N THR A 25 8.44 -19.11 4.71
CA THR A 25 7.17 -19.00 3.98
C THR A 25 7.14 -17.67 3.24
N VAL A 26 7.16 -17.70 1.92
CA VAL A 26 7.02 -16.53 1.07
C VAL A 26 5.54 -16.34 0.73
N ILE A 27 4.99 -15.16 1.03
CA ILE A 27 3.61 -14.79 0.75
C ILE A 27 3.64 -13.65 -0.27
N SER A 28 3.28 -13.93 -1.52
CA SER A 28 3.15 -12.88 -2.53
C SER A 28 1.79 -12.22 -2.41
N LEU A 29 1.82 -10.91 -2.22
CA LEU A 29 0.64 -10.07 -2.06
C LEU A 29 0.36 -9.29 -3.35
N GLN A 30 -0.90 -8.90 -3.55
CA GLN A 30 -1.33 -8.13 -4.70
C GLN A 30 -2.41 -7.10 -4.34
N GLY A 31 -2.51 -6.04 -5.16
CA GLY A 31 -3.55 -5.03 -5.02
C GLY A 31 -3.31 -4.07 -3.84
N TYR A 32 -4.30 -3.93 -2.96
CA TYR A 32 -4.34 -2.89 -1.93
C TYR A 32 -4.30 -3.54 -0.54
N LEU A 33 -3.41 -3.08 0.32
CA LEU A 33 -3.36 -3.47 1.73
C LEU A 33 -3.94 -2.33 2.60
N ASP A 34 -5.23 -2.42 2.92
CA ASP A 34 -6.00 -1.40 3.63
C ASP A 34 -6.88 -2.00 4.74
N SER A 35 -7.76 -1.21 5.34
CA SER A 35 -8.66 -1.70 6.40
C SER A 35 -9.61 -2.81 5.94
N GLY A 36 -9.93 -2.88 4.64
CA GLY A 36 -10.79 -3.91 4.07
C GLY A 36 -10.03 -5.23 3.83
N THR A 37 -8.77 -5.17 3.44
CA THR A 37 -7.97 -6.37 3.12
C THR A 37 -7.05 -6.84 4.26
N ALA A 38 -6.77 -6.00 5.26
CA ALA A 38 -5.92 -6.36 6.41
C ALA A 38 -6.39 -7.63 7.14
N ASN A 39 -7.71 -7.83 7.28
CA ASN A 39 -8.26 -9.02 7.93
C ASN A 39 -7.93 -10.33 7.18
N ILE A 40 -7.78 -10.28 5.85
CA ILE A 40 -7.36 -11.44 5.05
C ILE A 40 -5.96 -11.89 5.47
N LEU A 41 -5.06 -10.92 5.66
CA LEU A 41 -3.68 -11.17 6.07
C LEU A 41 -3.65 -11.76 7.49
N ILE A 42 -4.40 -11.18 8.43
CA ILE A 42 -4.49 -11.68 9.82
C ILE A 42 -4.97 -13.14 9.83
N GLN A 43 -6.08 -13.44 9.16
CA GLN A 43 -6.62 -14.80 9.11
C GLN A 43 -5.63 -15.79 8.50
N ARG A 44 -4.88 -15.36 7.47
CA ARG A 44 -3.85 -16.22 6.87
C ARG A 44 -2.72 -16.50 7.85
N PHE A 45 -2.21 -15.48 8.54
CA PHE A 45 -1.15 -15.66 9.52
C PHE A 45 -1.61 -16.51 10.71
N THR A 46 -2.84 -16.36 11.18
CA THR A 46 -3.39 -17.25 12.23
C THR A 46 -3.28 -18.73 11.84
N ARG A 47 -3.59 -19.07 10.59
CA ARG A 47 -3.48 -20.46 10.09
C ARG A 47 -2.03 -20.91 9.97
N LEU A 48 -1.17 -20.10 9.36
CA LEU A 48 0.25 -20.43 9.19
C LEU A 48 0.99 -20.58 10.52
N LEU A 49 0.61 -19.79 11.53
CA LEU A 49 1.17 -19.92 12.88
C LEU A 49 0.69 -21.18 13.59
N ALA A 50 -0.55 -21.61 13.37
CA ALA A 50 -1.04 -22.90 13.85
C ALA A 50 -0.31 -24.09 13.18
N GLU A 51 0.29 -23.87 12.01
CA GLU A 51 1.18 -24.81 11.31
C GLU A 51 2.66 -24.64 11.71
N GLU A 52 2.94 -23.93 12.81
CA GLU A 52 4.29 -23.67 13.35
C GLU A 52 5.25 -22.95 12.39
N LYS A 53 4.73 -22.24 11.38
CA LYS A 53 5.54 -21.39 10.50
C LYS A 53 5.93 -20.10 11.23
N LEU A 54 7.22 -19.78 11.29
CA LEU A 54 7.73 -18.62 12.05
C LEU A 54 8.53 -17.60 11.23
N PHE A 55 9.00 -17.95 10.03
CA PHE A 55 9.81 -17.06 9.20
C PHE A 55 9.09 -16.74 7.90
N PHE A 56 8.86 -15.45 7.66
CA PHE A 56 8.01 -15.00 6.56
C PHE A 56 8.68 -13.92 5.70
N VAL A 57 8.51 -14.03 4.40
CA VAL A 57 8.83 -12.96 3.45
C VAL A 57 7.53 -12.52 2.79
N LEU A 58 7.17 -11.23 2.92
CA LEU A 58 6.07 -10.63 2.17
C LEU A 58 6.62 -10.05 0.87
N ASP A 59 6.23 -10.65 -0.24
CA ASP A 59 6.57 -10.18 -1.57
C ASP A 59 5.52 -9.17 -2.04
N MET A 60 5.97 -7.93 -2.21
CA MET A 60 5.14 -6.75 -2.47
C MET A 60 5.12 -6.35 -3.95
N THR A 61 5.64 -7.20 -4.85
CA THR A 61 5.79 -6.91 -6.28
C THR A 61 4.51 -6.35 -6.92
N ASP A 62 3.37 -6.96 -6.58
CA ASP A 62 2.05 -6.63 -7.14
C ASP A 62 1.19 -5.78 -6.18
N VAL A 63 1.76 -5.28 -5.07
CA VAL A 63 1.04 -4.41 -4.12
C VAL A 63 1.13 -2.96 -4.57
N GLU A 64 0.01 -2.42 -5.03
CA GLU A 64 -0.11 -1.06 -5.56
C GLU A 64 -0.09 0.00 -4.46
N PHE A 65 -0.67 -0.30 -3.30
CA PHE A 65 -0.81 0.67 -2.21
C PHE A 65 -0.95 -0.01 -0.84
N VAL A 66 -0.40 0.64 0.19
CA VAL A 66 -0.53 0.22 1.59
C VAL A 66 -0.99 1.41 2.44
N ALA A 67 -2.15 1.27 3.09
CA ALA A 67 -2.66 2.25 4.03
C ALA A 67 -2.04 2.06 5.42
N ALA A 68 -2.18 3.05 6.32
CA ALA A 68 -1.73 2.95 7.70
C ALA A 68 -2.26 1.69 8.42
N ALA A 69 -3.52 1.32 8.16
CA ALA A 69 -4.10 0.09 8.70
C ALA A 69 -3.32 -1.17 8.25
N GLY A 70 -2.91 -1.22 6.98
CA GLY A 70 -2.12 -2.33 6.44
C GLY A 70 -0.75 -2.46 7.09
N TRP A 71 -0.03 -1.35 7.23
CA TRP A 71 1.26 -1.31 7.93
C TRP A 71 1.13 -1.73 9.39
N ASN A 72 0.14 -1.20 10.11
CA ASN A 72 -0.12 -1.57 11.50
C ASN A 72 -0.45 -3.05 11.65
N THR A 73 -1.17 -3.64 10.69
CA THR A 73 -1.43 -5.08 10.68
C THR A 73 -0.15 -5.88 10.50
N ILE A 74 0.72 -5.53 9.55
CA ILE A 74 2.01 -6.22 9.37
C ILE A 74 2.86 -6.12 10.64
N ILE A 75 2.96 -4.93 11.24
CA ILE A 75 3.73 -4.69 12.46
C ILE A 75 3.14 -5.48 13.65
N GLY A 76 1.82 -5.49 13.79
CA GLY A 76 1.15 -6.27 14.84
C GLY A 76 1.42 -7.77 14.72
N ILE A 77 1.39 -8.30 13.49
CA ILE A 77 1.75 -9.71 13.23
C ILE A 77 3.24 -9.94 13.52
N LEU A 78 4.14 -9.06 13.08
CA LEU A 78 5.57 -9.17 13.38
C LEU A 78 5.83 -9.23 14.89
N ASN A 79 5.20 -8.36 15.66
CA ASN A 79 5.37 -8.32 17.11
C ASN A 79 4.93 -9.62 17.78
N ASN A 80 3.81 -10.19 17.34
CA ASN A 80 3.34 -11.50 17.82
C ASN A 80 4.36 -12.62 17.52
N ILE A 81 4.91 -12.65 16.31
CA ILE A 81 5.82 -13.72 15.89
C ILE A 81 7.22 -13.58 16.50
N LYS A 82 7.66 -12.34 16.79
CA LYS A 82 8.94 -12.07 17.45
C LYS A 82 9.04 -12.73 18.83
N GLU A 83 7.94 -12.83 19.58
CA GLU A 83 7.89 -13.53 20.87
C GLU A 83 8.23 -15.02 20.75
N SER A 84 7.97 -15.61 19.58
CA SER A 84 8.30 -17.01 19.26
C SER A 84 9.64 -17.16 18.53
N GLY A 85 10.46 -16.11 18.47
CA GLY A 85 11.76 -16.11 17.78
C GLY A 85 11.69 -16.10 16.25
N GLY A 86 10.51 -15.85 15.69
CA GLY A 86 10.32 -15.71 14.25
C GLY A 86 10.45 -14.27 13.77
N GLY A 87 10.02 -14.01 12.53
CA GLY A 87 10.01 -12.65 11.99
C GLY A 87 9.43 -12.53 10.61
N ILE A 88 9.23 -11.28 10.18
CA ILE A 88 8.74 -10.90 8.86
C ILE A 88 9.78 -10.00 8.19
N LYS A 89 10.06 -10.29 6.92
CA LYS A 89 10.83 -9.42 6.03
C LYS A 89 9.97 -9.00 4.84
N ILE A 90 10.25 -7.81 4.31
CA ILE A 90 9.55 -7.25 3.15
C ILE A 90 10.46 -7.35 1.93
N THR A 91 9.90 -7.64 0.76
CA THR A 91 10.64 -7.57 -0.50
C THR A 91 9.84 -6.95 -1.64
N ALA A 92 10.57 -6.47 -2.66
CA ALA A 92 10.02 -5.96 -3.91
C ALA A 92 8.94 -4.86 -3.75
N LEU A 93 9.17 -3.87 -2.87
CA LEU A 93 8.26 -2.73 -2.75
C LEU A 93 8.25 -1.93 -4.05
N ARG A 94 7.05 -1.63 -4.55
CA ARG A 94 6.88 -0.65 -5.63
C ARG A 94 7.24 0.75 -5.14
N ARG A 95 7.48 1.67 -6.08
CA ARG A 95 7.92 3.05 -5.80
C ARG A 95 7.11 3.76 -4.71
N ASP A 96 5.78 3.71 -4.74
CA ASP A 96 4.95 4.45 -3.79
C ASP A 96 4.90 3.81 -2.40
N PRO A 97 4.67 2.48 -2.25
CA PRO A 97 4.87 1.79 -0.99
C PRO A 97 6.29 1.91 -0.41
N GLU A 98 7.34 1.87 -1.25
CA GLU A 98 8.74 2.04 -0.83
C GLU A 98 8.99 3.44 -0.26
N LYS A 99 8.46 4.49 -0.91
CA LYS A 99 8.52 5.85 -0.39
C LYS A 99 7.84 5.94 0.97
N ALA A 100 6.61 5.44 1.09
CA ALA A 100 5.89 5.47 2.36
C ALA A 100 6.64 4.68 3.45
N PHE A 101 7.25 3.54 3.09
CA PHE A 101 8.02 2.71 4.00
C PHE A 101 9.19 3.46 4.63
N HIS A 102 9.94 4.21 3.84
CA HIS A 102 11.06 5.01 4.34
C HIS A 102 10.59 6.28 5.07
N LEU A 103 9.62 7.02 4.51
CA LEU A 103 9.13 8.26 5.10
C LEU A 103 8.51 8.08 6.48
N LEU A 104 7.87 6.93 6.71
CA LEU A 104 7.25 6.58 7.99
C LEU A 104 8.21 5.82 8.92
N GLU A 105 9.49 5.74 8.57
CA GLU A 105 10.56 5.07 9.33
C GLU A 105 10.26 3.59 9.66
N TYR A 106 9.52 2.89 8.77
CA TYR A 106 9.22 1.47 8.97
C TYR A 106 10.47 0.58 8.80
N ASP A 107 11.51 1.08 8.14
CA ASP A 107 12.85 0.48 8.05
C ASP A 107 13.51 0.28 9.43
N ARG A 108 13.09 1.02 10.47
CA ARG A 108 13.53 0.78 11.86
C ARG A 108 12.91 -0.45 12.51
N ILE A 109 11.81 -0.96 11.95
CA ILE A 109 10.98 -2.03 12.56
C ILE A 109 11.01 -3.30 11.70
N LEU A 110 10.94 -3.13 10.38
CA LEU A 110 10.86 -4.17 9.36
C LEU A 110 12.10 -4.12 8.49
N SER A 111 12.72 -5.27 8.25
CA SER A 111 13.80 -5.37 7.27
C SER A 111 13.22 -5.47 5.86
N TYR A 112 13.73 -4.64 4.95
CA TYR A 112 13.36 -4.63 3.54
C TYR A 112 14.54 -5.02 2.65
N TYR A 113 14.28 -5.82 1.62
CA TYR A 113 15.25 -6.21 0.60
C TYR A 113 14.62 -6.07 -0.79
N ARG A 114 15.25 -5.36 -1.72
CA ARG A 114 14.71 -5.24 -3.10
C ARG A 114 14.58 -6.61 -3.78
N ASP A 115 15.57 -7.49 -3.56
CA ASP A 115 15.60 -8.82 -4.15
C ASP A 115 14.95 -9.87 -3.22
N PRO A 116 13.99 -10.67 -3.74
CA PRO A 116 13.35 -11.72 -2.93
C PRO A 116 14.31 -12.81 -2.46
N THR A 117 15.35 -13.11 -3.23
CA THR A 117 16.34 -14.12 -2.85
C THR A 117 17.17 -13.64 -1.66
N GLU A 118 17.60 -12.37 -1.65
CA GLU A 118 18.28 -11.76 -0.49
C GLU A 118 17.41 -11.74 0.76
N ALA A 119 16.11 -11.44 0.61
CA ALA A 119 15.16 -11.47 1.73
C ALA A 119 15.09 -12.86 2.39
N ILE A 120 15.10 -13.92 1.57
CA ILE A 120 15.08 -15.31 2.06
C ILE A 120 16.43 -15.67 2.68
N LEU A 121 17.54 -15.39 1.98
CA LEU A 121 18.88 -15.79 2.40
C LEU A 121 19.32 -15.08 3.69
N SER A 122 18.87 -13.85 3.92
CA SER A 122 19.21 -13.10 5.14
C SER A 122 18.66 -13.72 6.42
N TYR A 123 17.81 -14.77 6.37
CA TYR A 123 17.45 -15.55 7.57
C TYR A 123 18.54 -16.54 7.98
N TYR A 124 19.51 -16.79 7.10
CA TYR A 124 20.59 -17.76 7.30
C TYR A 124 21.97 -17.11 7.23
N ASP A 125 22.07 -15.93 6.61
CA ASP A 125 23.30 -15.17 6.44
C ASP A 125 23.15 -13.76 7.00
N ASN A 126 23.82 -13.50 8.13
CA ASN A 126 23.79 -12.21 8.81
C ASN A 126 24.70 -11.16 8.15
N SER A 127 25.47 -11.52 7.11
CA SER A 127 26.25 -10.54 6.33
C SER A 127 25.39 -9.76 5.34
N LEU A 128 24.22 -10.29 4.97
CA LEU A 128 23.24 -9.60 4.14
C LEU A 128 22.55 -8.52 4.97
N SER A 129 22.75 -7.27 4.57
CA SER A 129 22.14 -6.10 5.22
C SER A 129 20.84 -5.70 4.49
N PRO A 130 19.83 -5.20 5.22
CA PRO A 130 18.64 -4.62 4.59
C PRO A 130 18.98 -3.53 3.58
N THR A 131 18.13 -3.35 2.58
CA THR A 131 18.27 -2.29 1.57
C THR A 131 18.23 -0.91 2.23
N ASP A 132 19.27 -0.11 1.99
CA ASP A 132 19.29 1.30 2.34
C ASP A 132 18.51 2.12 1.28
N ILE A 133 17.50 2.87 1.72
CA ILE A 133 16.68 3.70 0.84
C ILE A 133 17.28 5.12 0.85
N THR A 134 18.42 5.28 0.17
CA THR A 134 19.04 6.60 0.02
C THR A 134 18.29 7.45 -1.01
N ASN A 135 18.05 8.72 -0.71
CA ASN A 135 17.52 9.76 -1.61
C ASN A 135 16.00 9.76 -1.86
N ILE A 136 15.20 9.92 -0.80
CA ILE A 136 13.94 10.66 -0.96
C ILE A 136 14.24 12.11 -0.63
N ASN A 137 14.45 12.94 -1.66
CA ASN A 137 14.55 14.38 -1.44
C ASN A 137 13.16 14.85 -0.97
N LEU A 138 12.99 15.01 0.34
CA LEU A 138 11.72 15.28 1.02
C LEU A 138 11.02 16.51 0.42
N ASP A 139 11.82 17.47 -0.04
CA ASP A 139 11.40 18.71 -0.71
C ASP A 139 10.75 18.48 -2.10
N THR A 140 10.92 17.29 -2.69
CA THR A 140 10.38 16.91 -4.02
C THR A 140 9.31 15.81 -3.95
N VAL A 141 9.00 15.32 -2.75
CA VAL A 141 7.85 14.44 -2.56
C VAL A 141 6.62 15.32 -2.65
N GLU A 142 5.98 15.36 -3.82
CA GLU A 142 4.62 15.89 -3.92
C GLU A 142 3.75 15.07 -2.95
N ASP A 143 3.36 15.71 -1.85
CA ASP A 143 2.46 15.14 -0.87
C ASP A 143 1.07 15.00 -1.51
N PHE A 144 0.77 13.79 -1.97
CA PHE A 144 -0.54 13.44 -2.51
C PHE A 144 -1.50 12.90 -1.43
N THR A 145 -1.09 12.79 -0.16
CA THR A 145 -1.97 12.30 0.90
C THR A 145 -3.14 13.25 1.12
N ASP A 146 -2.91 14.55 0.96
CA ASP A 146 -3.94 15.58 1.01
C ASP A 146 -5.02 15.38 -0.06
N VAL A 147 -4.66 14.95 -1.28
CA VAL A 147 -5.60 14.87 -2.42
C VAL A 147 -6.75 13.89 -2.14
N ARG A 148 -6.49 12.84 -1.35
CA ARG A 148 -7.47 11.80 -1.02
C ARG A 148 -8.53 12.31 -0.04
N HIS A 149 -8.16 13.24 0.84
CA HIS A 149 -9.05 13.84 1.83
C HIS A 149 -9.72 15.13 1.36
N LEU A 150 -9.31 15.67 0.21
CA LEU A 150 -9.96 16.82 -0.41
C LEU A 150 -11.44 16.55 -0.67
N SER A 151 -12.26 17.52 -0.28
CA SER A 151 -13.65 17.60 -0.70
C SER A 151 -13.73 17.62 -2.23
N LEU A 152 -14.88 17.20 -2.77
CA LEU A 152 -15.14 17.29 -4.21
C LEU A 152 -14.87 18.70 -4.76
N ARG A 153 -15.08 19.74 -3.94
CA ARG A 153 -14.83 21.13 -4.30
C ARG A 153 -13.34 21.41 -4.52
N GLU A 154 -12.50 21.06 -3.55
CA GLU A 154 -11.05 21.31 -3.64
C GLU A 154 -10.41 20.48 -4.76
N LYS A 155 -10.91 19.26 -5.00
CA LYS A 155 -10.53 18.45 -6.17
C LYS A 155 -10.87 19.17 -7.48
N VAL A 156 -12.05 19.77 -7.58
CA VAL A 156 -12.49 20.55 -8.76
C VAL A 156 -11.66 21.83 -8.92
N GLU A 157 -11.38 22.56 -7.83
CA GLU A 157 -10.53 23.76 -7.84
C GLU A 157 -9.12 23.46 -8.36
N ARG A 158 -8.50 22.36 -7.88
CA ARG A 158 -7.20 21.90 -8.40
C ARG A 158 -7.24 21.57 -9.89
N ILE A 159 -8.26 20.83 -10.35
CA ILE A 159 -8.40 20.51 -11.78
C ILE A 159 -8.53 21.79 -12.61
N LEU A 160 -9.27 22.80 -12.14
CA LEU A 160 -9.43 24.08 -12.83
C LEU A 160 -8.15 24.92 -12.83
N ALA A 161 -7.34 24.86 -11.76
CA ALA A 161 -6.05 25.53 -11.70
C ALA A 161 -5.05 24.95 -12.73
N THR A 162 -5.05 23.63 -12.93
CA THR A 162 -4.18 22.96 -13.90
C THR A 162 -4.74 23.01 -15.32
N TYR A 163 -6.06 22.90 -15.49
CA TYR A 163 -6.75 22.88 -16.78
C TYR A 163 -7.92 23.88 -16.80
N PRO A 164 -7.66 25.18 -17.01
CA PRO A 164 -8.67 26.23 -16.89
C PRO A 164 -9.88 26.04 -17.82
N GLN A 165 -9.66 25.46 -19.00
CA GLN A 165 -10.67 25.28 -20.05
C GLN A 165 -11.19 23.84 -20.20
N ILE A 166 -11.10 23.04 -19.14
CA ILE A 166 -11.55 21.64 -19.17
C ILE A 166 -13.08 21.49 -19.25
N SER A 167 -13.54 20.54 -20.05
CA SER A 167 -14.95 20.17 -20.12
C SER A 167 -15.42 19.40 -18.87
N LEU A 168 -16.72 19.42 -18.57
CA LEU A 168 -17.28 18.65 -17.44
C LEU A 168 -17.08 17.14 -17.62
N ALA A 169 -17.09 16.66 -18.87
CA ALA A 169 -16.90 15.24 -19.18
C ALA A 169 -15.46 14.80 -18.89
N GLU A 170 -14.46 15.60 -19.27
CA GLU A 170 -13.04 15.34 -19.01
C GLU A 170 -12.70 15.50 -17.53
N MET A 171 -13.22 16.53 -16.86
CA MET A 171 -13.06 16.70 -15.41
C MET A 171 -13.63 15.49 -14.66
N ARG A 172 -14.80 14.98 -15.05
CA ARG A 172 -15.36 13.74 -14.49
C ARG A 172 -14.49 12.52 -14.78
N LYS A 173 -13.83 12.46 -15.93
CA LYS A 173 -12.89 11.38 -16.28
C LYS A 173 -11.65 11.45 -15.40
N LEU A 174 -11.08 12.63 -15.19
CA LEU A 174 -9.94 12.86 -14.29
C LEU A 174 -10.27 12.50 -12.84
N LEU A 175 -11.44 12.90 -12.34
CA LEU A 175 -11.88 12.54 -10.98
C LEU A 175 -11.97 11.02 -10.76
N ARG A 176 -12.12 10.23 -11.82
CA ARG A 176 -12.15 8.75 -11.76
C ARG A 176 -10.76 8.11 -11.83
N THR A 177 -9.70 8.90 -11.91
CA THR A 177 -8.32 8.38 -11.90
C THR A 177 -7.86 8.12 -10.46
N PRO A 178 -6.82 7.29 -10.26
CA PRO A 178 -6.26 7.03 -8.93
C PRO A 178 -5.82 8.31 -8.20
N ALA A 179 -5.38 9.33 -8.95
CA ALA A 179 -4.97 10.62 -8.41
C ALA A 179 -6.08 11.35 -7.62
N TYR A 180 -7.36 11.07 -7.92
CA TYR A 180 -8.53 11.69 -7.28
C TYR A 180 -9.43 10.66 -6.57
N ASP A 181 -8.86 9.54 -6.10
CA ASP A 181 -9.57 8.54 -5.30
C ASP A 181 -10.80 7.93 -6.01
N TYR A 182 -10.71 7.75 -7.33
CA TYR A 182 -11.79 7.19 -8.15
C TYR A 182 -13.16 7.88 -7.94
N THR A 183 -13.15 9.17 -7.57
CA THR A 183 -14.32 9.96 -7.19
C THR A 183 -15.41 9.89 -8.26
N ARG A 184 -16.54 9.24 -7.91
CA ARG A 184 -17.71 9.15 -8.78
C ARG A 184 -18.69 10.28 -8.48
N VAL A 185 -18.91 11.13 -9.48
CA VAL A 185 -19.82 12.27 -9.37
C VAL A 185 -20.66 12.40 -10.63
N SER A 186 -21.92 12.80 -10.46
CA SER A 186 -22.81 13.13 -11.58
C SER A 186 -22.39 14.44 -12.23
N LEU A 187 -22.62 14.58 -13.55
CA LEU A 187 -22.29 15.82 -14.26
C LEU A 187 -23.04 17.03 -13.69
N PHE A 188 -24.27 16.83 -13.22
CA PHE A 188 -25.06 17.87 -12.55
C PHE A 188 -24.40 18.36 -11.26
N LYS A 189 -23.99 17.44 -10.37
CA LYS A 189 -23.31 17.81 -9.12
C LYS A 189 -21.96 18.46 -9.39
N LEU A 190 -21.23 17.98 -10.41
CA LEU A 190 -19.97 18.57 -10.85
C LEU A 190 -20.15 20.00 -11.36
N MET A 191 -21.20 20.26 -12.15
CA MET A 191 -21.54 21.60 -12.66
C MET A 191 -21.81 22.59 -11.52
N LEU A 192 -22.56 22.16 -10.50
CA LEU A 192 -22.90 22.97 -9.33
C LEU A 192 -21.65 23.31 -8.48
N VAL A 193 -20.73 22.35 -8.35
CA VAL A 193 -19.46 22.56 -7.65
C VAL A 193 -18.51 23.44 -8.48
N LYS A 194 -18.40 23.22 -9.79
CA LYS A 194 -17.59 24.03 -10.72
C LYS A 194 -18.02 25.50 -10.71
N SER A 195 -19.33 25.78 -10.70
CA SER A 195 -19.84 27.17 -10.66
C SER A 195 -19.52 27.87 -9.33
N LYS A 196 -19.64 27.16 -8.20
CA LYS A 196 -19.27 27.68 -6.88
C LYS A 196 -17.76 27.92 -6.75
N ALA A 197 -16.94 27.03 -7.29
CA ALA A 197 -15.48 27.15 -7.31
C ALA A 197 -14.99 28.33 -8.18
N ALA A 198 -15.55 28.48 -9.38
CA ALA A 198 -15.19 29.56 -10.30
C ALA A 198 -15.60 30.96 -9.80
N GLY A 199 -16.68 31.06 -9.02
CA GLY A 199 -17.17 32.34 -8.48
C GLY A 199 -16.37 32.93 -7.31
N ILE A 200 -15.43 32.18 -6.72
CA ILE A 200 -14.65 32.63 -5.54
C ILE A 200 -13.21 33.02 -5.92
N SER A 201 -12.65 32.46 -7.00
CA SER A 201 -11.28 32.78 -7.46
C SER A 201 -11.12 34.20 -8.06
N GLY A 202 -12.19 34.99 -8.12
CA GLY A 202 -12.22 36.35 -8.67
C GLY A 202 -12.44 37.45 -7.64
N ARG A 203 -12.10 37.22 -6.36
CA ARG A 203 -12.24 38.21 -5.28
C ARG A 203 -10.97 38.35 -4.46
#